data_AF-A0A928XA27-F1
#
_entry.id   AF-A0A928XA27-F1
#
_cell.length_a   1.000
_cell.length_b   1.000
_cell.length_c   1.000
_cell.angle_alpha   90.00
_cell.angle_beta   90.00
_cell.angle_gamma   90.00
#
_symmetry.space_group_name_H-M   'P 1'
#
loop_
_entity.id
_entity.type
_entity.pdbx_description
1 polymer ?
#
loop_
_entity_poly.entity_id
_entity_poly.type
_entity_poly.pdbx_seq_one_letter_code
_entity_poly.pdbx_strand_id
1 'polypeptide(L)'
;MGRNLQALWGVMLALGLVGGASAQVEISEIRIDQPSTDNDEYFELTGRAGTSLDGLTYIVIGDGSSGTFSGVIEAIVNLNGLVIPADGYFLAVESTFTMVNIGTADLVLSGNGLNFENTDNVTHMLVEGFTGTMGQDLDTNDDCVFDITPWTTIVDSIGLVLEDPPVNTECLYGDNRIGPDGTFVPGHIHRLETGDHVWHIGSFFPNGGHDTPGTENRERTEYNFPLDGSQEVPPTGSTATGTGFLALSSLGNSIFVSVTHDVANPTAAHIHTAPRGQNGGVTFNLGDGVSPIEVEITGVTPEQAATLLSGGMYVNVHSQEFPGGEIRGQIENPTPCSGNEVLNASCKLKNGKFIVKGKLKNSTPGLEVTFRLDDDANTDVVKTVKDSGKATGKFKDVTEGDHHVKVLPCDIEAHTHCMP
;
A
#
# COMPACT_ATOMS: atom_id res chain seq x y z
N MET A 1 47.17 -59.40 -10.16
CA MET A 1 45.76 -58.97 -10.32
C MET A 1 45.47 -57.93 -9.25
N GLY A 2 45.28 -56.66 -9.61
CA GLY A 2 45.03 -55.63 -8.59
C GLY A 2 45.18 -54.19 -9.08
N ARG A 3 44.19 -53.75 -9.87
CA ARG A 3 43.63 -52.39 -10.00
C ARG A 3 44.60 -51.19 -10.11
N ASN A 4 44.77 -50.73 -11.35
CA ASN A 4 45.07 -49.34 -11.70
C ASN A 4 43.91 -48.43 -11.24
N LEU A 5 44.18 -47.47 -10.36
CA LEU A 5 43.33 -46.30 -10.17
C LEU A 5 43.74 -45.25 -11.21
N GLN A 6 42.90 -45.03 -12.22
CA GLN A 6 42.98 -43.84 -13.07
C GLN A 6 42.42 -42.65 -12.30
N ALA A 7 43.22 -41.60 -12.17
CA ALA A 7 42.78 -40.30 -11.70
C ALA A 7 41.97 -39.62 -12.80
N LEU A 8 40.65 -39.53 -12.61
CA LEU A 8 39.77 -38.66 -13.39
C LEU A 8 40.10 -37.21 -13.06
N TRP A 9 40.71 -36.50 -14.01
CA TRP A 9 40.70 -35.04 -14.03
C TRP A 9 39.29 -34.61 -14.48
N GLY A 10 38.45 -34.27 -13.51
CA GLY A 10 37.15 -33.67 -13.76
C GLY A 10 37.33 -32.30 -14.42
N VAL A 11 36.79 -32.16 -15.63
CA VAL A 11 36.54 -30.87 -16.27
C VAL A 11 35.57 -30.11 -15.38
N MET A 12 36.07 -29.09 -14.68
CA MET A 12 35.21 -28.14 -14.00
C MET A 12 34.53 -27.30 -15.09
N LEU A 13 33.33 -27.73 -15.47
CA LEU A 13 32.41 -26.93 -16.25
C LEU A 13 32.07 -25.71 -15.37
N ALA A 14 32.75 -24.59 -15.61
CA ALA A 14 32.26 -23.31 -15.11
C ALA A 14 30.92 -23.08 -15.83
N LEU A 15 29.82 -23.40 -15.15
CA LEU A 15 28.52 -22.85 -15.53
C LEU A 15 28.71 -21.33 -15.49
N GLY A 16 28.79 -20.72 -16.67
CA GLY A 16 28.55 -19.31 -16.80
C GLY A 16 27.19 -19.03 -16.19
N LEU A 17 27.17 -18.25 -15.11
CA LEU A 17 25.99 -17.53 -14.66
C LEU A 17 25.56 -16.64 -15.82
N VAL A 18 24.64 -17.14 -16.65
CA VAL A 18 23.82 -16.30 -17.49
C VAL A 18 22.69 -15.81 -16.60
N GLY A 19 22.79 -14.55 -16.19
CA GLY A 19 21.82 -13.88 -15.34
C GLY A 19 22.14 -12.39 -15.29
N GLY A 20 22.44 -11.79 -16.44
CA GLY A 20 22.31 -10.35 -16.58
C GLY A 20 20.83 -10.07 -16.76
N ALA A 21 20.14 -9.68 -15.68
CA ALA A 21 18.89 -8.95 -15.83
C ALA A 21 19.21 -7.73 -16.72
N SER A 22 18.43 -7.54 -17.79
CA SER A 22 18.53 -6.34 -18.59
C SER A 22 18.36 -5.13 -17.66
N ALA A 23 19.19 -4.11 -17.83
CA ALA A 23 18.99 -2.81 -17.18
C ALA A 23 17.81 -2.11 -17.87
N GLN A 24 16.60 -2.57 -17.60
CA GLN A 24 15.39 -1.97 -18.15
C GLN A 24 15.06 -0.71 -17.35
N VAL A 25 14.68 0.35 -18.07
CA VAL A 25 14.08 1.55 -17.48
C VAL A 25 12.59 1.26 -17.35
N GLU A 26 12.03 1.52 -16.19
CA GLU A 26 10.63 1.21 -15.85
C GLU A 26 9.98 2.42 -15.19
N ILE A 27 8.65 2.49 -15.24
CA ILE A 27 7.89 3.50 -14.49
C ILE A 27 7.79 3.02 -13.05
N SER A 28 8.27 3.83 -12.09
CA SER A 28 8.26 3.48 -10.66
C SER A 28 7.15 4.16 -9.88
N GLU A 29 6.81 5.41 -10.20
CA GLU A 29 5.87 6.20 -9.40
C GLU A 29 5.19 7.27 -10.26
N ILE A 30 3.89 7.51 -10.02
CA ILE A 30 3.11 8.54 -10.71
C ILE A 30 2.19 9.23 -9.71
N ARG A 31 2.15 10.56 -9.77
CA ARG A 31 1.10 11.39 -9.15
C ARG A 31 0.41 12.23 -10.21
N ILE A 32 -0.92 12.11 -10.27
CA ILE A 32 -1.80 12.84 -11.21
C ILE A 32 -2.78 13.77 -10.49
N ASP A 33 -2.98 13.59 -9.18
CA ASP A 33 -3.99 14.35 -8.44
C ASP A 33 -3.57 14.49 -6.96
N GLN A 34 -4.10 15.52 -6.32
CA GLN A 34 -3.92 15.80 -4.90
C GLN A 34 -5.07 16.67 -4.36
N PRO A 35 -5.17 16.88 -3.04
CA PRO A 35 -6.11 17.84 -2.50
C PRO A 35 -5.87 19.26 -3.04
N SER A 36 -6.98 19.90 -3.43
CA SER A 36 -7.04 21.28 -3.90
C SER A 36 -6.48 21.51 -5.30
N THR A 37 -5.17 21.78 -5.42
CA THR A 37 -4.56 22.17 -6.70
C THR A 37 -3.42 21.23 -6.97
N ASP A 38 -3.40 20.69 -8.18
CA ASP A 38 -2.44 19.70 -8.66
C ASP A 38 -1.10 20.36 -8.97
N ASN A 39 -0.40 20.75 -7.90
CA ASN A 39 0.91 21.37 -8.01
C ASN A 39 2.02 20.32 -8.09
N ASP A 40 1.79 19.13 -7.55
CA ASP A 40 2.79 18.10 -7.29
C ASP A 40 2.64 16.92 -8.26
N GLU A 41 2.20 17.14 -9.50
CA GLU A 41 2.20 16.09 -10.52
C GLU A 41 3.63 15.69 -10.90
N TYR A 42 3.87 14.38 -11.02
CA TYR A 42 5.15 13.84 -11.45
C TYR A 42 4.99 12.44 -12.03
N PHE A 43 6.02 12.05 -12.79
CA PHE A 43 6.32 10.64 -13.00
C PHE A 43 7.77 10.37 -12.65
N GLU A 44 8.03 9.15 -12.24
CA GLU A 44 9.36 8.68 -11.91
C GLU A 44 9.69 7.44 -12.72
N LEU A 45 10.94 7.38 -13.18
CA LEU A 45 11.51 6.20 -13.79
C LEU A 45 12.61 5.63 -12.90
N THR A 46 12.64 4.32 -12.75
CA THR A 46 13.76 3.61 -12.11
C THR A 46 14.60 2.90 -13.15
N GLY A 47 15.89 2.77 -12.88
CA GLY A 47 16.79 2.03 -13.74
C GLY A 47 18.22 2.02 -13.22
N ARG A 48 19.11 1.37 -13.97
CA ARG A 48 20.53 1.39 -13.62
C ARG A 48 21.09 2.80 -13.81
N ALA A 49 21.79 3.32 -12.80
CA ALA A 49 22.52 4.57 -12.88
C ALA A 49 23.38 4.69 -14.16
N GLY A 50 23.26 5.83 -14.84
CA GLY A 50 23.93 6.14 -16.11
C GLY A 50 23.28 5.54 -17.35
N THR A 51 22.14 4.87 -17.24
CA THR A 51 21.39 4.37 -18.40
C THR A 51 20.85 5.54 -19.20
N SER A 52 21.10 5.53 -20.52
CA SER A 52 20.61 6.55 -21.45
C SER A 52 19.10 6.47 -21.63
N LEU A 53 18.42 7.61 -21.67
CA LEU A 53 17.00 7.73 -22.01
C LEU A 53 16.77 8.15 -23.48
N ASP A 54 17.84 8.29 -24.27
CA ASP A 54 17.74 8.52 -25.72
C ASP A 54 16.82 7.51 -26.42
N GLY A 55 15.94 8.02 -27.26
CA GLY A 55 14.94 7.25 -28.00
C GLY A 55 13.63 7.01 -27.23
N LEU A 56 13.59 7.29 -25.92
CA LEU A 56 12.42 7.12 -25.08
C LEU A 56 11.55 8.39 -25.04
N THR A 57 10.25 8.18 -24.97
CA THR A 57 9.24 9.21 -24.74
C THR A 57 8.24 8.68 -23.72
N TYR A 58 7.93 9.47 -22.71
CA TYR A 58 6.81 9.21 -21.82
C TYR A 58 5.55 9.87 -22.40
N ILE A 59 4.47 9.11 -22.51
CA ILE A 59 3.19 9.58 -23.05
C ILE A 59 2.04 9.20 -22.14
N VAL A 60 0.99 10.01 -22.17
CA VAL A 60 -0.30 9.71 -21.53
C VAL A 60 -1.38 9.71 -22.60
N ILE A 61 -2.29 8.74 -22.49
CA ILE A 61 -3.38 8.48 -23.42
C ILE A 61 -4.68 8.41 -22.61
N GLY A 62 -5.65 9.23 -22.95
CA GLY A 62 -6.98 9.29 -22.33
C GLY A 62 -8.06 9.53 -23.36
N ASP A 63 -9.12 10.26 -22.98
CA ASP A 63 -10.28 10.55 -23.82
C ASP A 63 -10.24 11.92 -24.55
N GLY A 64 -9.17 12.68 -24.26
CA GLY A 64 -8.90 14.03 -24.71
C GLY A 64 -9.90 15.06 -24.18
N SER A 65 -9.55 16.34 -24.27
CA SER A 65 -10.38 17.48 -23.78
C SER A 65 -11.87 17.55 -24.20
N SER A 66 -12.32 16.71 -25.14
CA SER A 66 -13.72 16.62 -25.57
C SER A 66 -14.52 15.48 -24.95
N GLY A 67 -13.88 14.50 -24.29
CA GLY A 67 -14.52 13.28 -23.79
C GLY A 67 -15.39 12.56 -24.81
N THR A 68 -14.94 12.55 -26.07
CA THR A 68 -15.72 12.06 -27.21
C THR A 68 -15.03 10.92 -27.94
N PHE A 69 -13.73 10.71 -27.70
CA PHE A 69 -12.92 9.67 -28.32
C PHE A 69 -12.14 8.98 -27.21
N SER A 70 -11.73 7.73 -27.42
CA SER A 70 -10.68 7.13 -26.61
C SER A 70 -9.35 7.16 -27.35
N GLY A 71 -8.24 6.99 -26.64
CA GLY A 71 -6.94 6.78 -27.30
C GLY A 71 -6.28 8.07 -27.75
N VAL A 72 -6.63 9.20 -27.15
CA VAL A 72 -6.08 10.51 -27.50
C VAL A 72 -4.80 10.77 -26.70
N ILE A 73 -3.73 11.19 -27.39
CA ILE A 73 -2.48 11.57 -26.71
C ILE A 73 -2.64 12.92 -25.99
N GLU A 74 -2.37 12.96 -24.70
CA GLU A 74 -2.60 14.13 -23.81
C GLU A 74 -1.33 14.67 -23.17
N ALA A 75 -0.32 13.83 -22.96
CA ALA A 75 0.99 14.24 -22.48
C ALA A 75 2.09 13.63 -23.35
N ILE A 76 3.16 14.41 -23.58
CA ILE A 76 4.36 13.96 -24.30
C ILE A 76 5.57 14.57 -23.62
N VAL A 77 6.44 13.72 -23.08
CA VAL A 77 7.72 14.12 -22.48
C VAL A 77 8.85 13.38 -23.19
N ASN A 78 9.64 14.14 -23.96
CA ASN A 78 10.79 13.62 -24.67
C ASN A 78 12.00 13.49 -23.74
N LEU A 79 12.62 12.32 -23.71
CA LEU A 79 13.71 12.02 -22.77
C LEU A 79 15.11 12.01 -23.42
N ASN A 80 15.22 12.46 -24.67
CA ASN A 80 16.52 12.51 -25.36
C ASN A 80 17.50 13.46 -24.65
N GLY A 81 18.75 13.02 -24.54
CA GLY A 81 19.84 13.72 -23.88
C GLY A 81 19.86 13.51 -22.36
N LEU A 82 18.89 12.79 -21.80
CA LEU A 82 18.77 12.52 -20.37
C LEU A 82 19.28 11.11 -20.04
N VAL A 83 19.59 10.90 -18.76
CA VAL A 83 20.10 9.63 -18.24
C VAL A 83 19.48 9.36 -16.88
N ILE A 84 19.37 8.08 -16.50
CA ILE A 84 19.09 7.70 -15.11
C ILE A 84 20.24 8.20 -14.22
N PRO A 85 19.99 9.01 -13.18
CA PRO A 85 21.01 9.55 -12.29
C PRO A 85 21.69 8.49 -11.40
N ALA A 86 22.60 8.96 -10.53
CA ALA A 86 23.45 8.08 -9.72
C ALA A 86 22.70 7.33 -8.61
N ASP A 87 21.58 7.87 -8.15
CA ASP A 87 20.66 7.26 -7.18
C ASP A 87 19.77 6.18 -7.81
N GLY A 88 19.63 6.16 -9.13
CA GLY A 88 18.83 5.17 -9.86
C GLY A 88 17.42 5.67 -10.23
N TYR A 89 17.05 6.90 -9.87
CA TYR A 89 15.71 7.45 -10.05
C TYR A 89 15.77 8.69 -10.92
N PHE A 90 15.02 8.68 -12.02
CA PHE A 90 14.82 9.86 -12.83
C PHE A 90 13.44 10.45 -12.50
N LEU A 91 13.44 11.61 -11.84
CA LEU A 91 12.23 12.30 -11.41
C LEU A 91 11.90 13.48 -12.34
N ALA A 92 10.75 13.40 -13.00
CA ALA A 92 10.21 14.48 -13.82
C ALA A 92 8.98 15.11 -13.16
N VAL A 93 9.06 16.40 -12.88
CA VAL A 93 8.02 17.15 -12.14
C VAL A 93 7.54 18.35 -12.94
N GLU A 94 6.39 18.88 -12.57
CA GLU A 94 5.96 20.22 -13.03
C GLU A 94 6.70 21.36 -12.34
N SER A 95 6.74 22.53 -12.97
CA SER A 95 7.32 23.75 -12.38
C SER A 95 6.60 24.26 -11.13
N THR A 96 5.38 23.78 -10.88
CA THR A 96 4.54 24.05 -9.71
C THR A 96 4.89 23.17 -8.52
N PHE A 97 5.71 22.13 -8.71
CA PHE A 97 6.03 21.13 -7.69
C PHE A 97 6.55 21.76 -6.39
N THR A 98 5.88 21.43 -5.28
CA THR A 98 6.08 22.07 -3.97
C THR A 98 6.59 21.12 -2.89
N MET A 99 6.61 19.80 -3.10
CA MET A 99 7.06 18.88 -2.06
C MET A 99 8.53 19.14 -1.70
N VAL A 100 8.79 19.36 -0.41
CA VAL A 100 10.08 19.91 0.09
C VAL A 100 11.07 18.85 0.59
N ASN A 101 10.67 17.57 0.64
CA ASN A 101 11.47 16.46 1.17
C ASN A 101 11.89 15.46 0.09
N ILE A 102 12.02 15.93 -1.15
CA ILE A 102 12.31 15.09 -2.32
C ILE A 102 13.77 15.19 -2.74
N GLY A 103 14.24 14.23 -3.55
CA GLY A 103 15.48 14.39 -4.31
C GLY A 103 15.45 15.63 -5.20
N THR A 104 16.59 16.06 -5.76
CA THR A 104 16.54 17.13 -6.78
C THR A 104 15.89 16.58 -8.03
N ALA A 105 14.79 17.18 -8.50
CA ALA A 105 14.16 16.78 -9.75
C ALA A 105 15.16 16.84 -10.92
N ASP A 106 15.16 15.79 -11.75
CA ASP A 106 16.07 15.67 -12.90
C ASP A 106 15.55 16.41 -14.12
N LEU A 107 14.22 16.54 -14.20
CA LEU A 107 13.54 17.33 -15.21
C LEU A 107 12.40 18.14 -14.58
N VAL A 108 12.42 19.44 -14.82
CA VAL A 108 11.33 20.35 -14.43
C VAL A 108 10.65 20.85 -15.69
N LEU A 109 9.39 20.46 -15.89
CA LEU A 109 8.59 20.84 -17.04
C LEU A 109 7.91 22.18 -16.78
N SER A 110 8.13 23.14 -17.68
CA SER A 110 7.57 24.49 -17.53
C SER A 110 6.09 24.55 -17.94
N GLY A 111 5.26 25.18 -17.12
CA GLY A 111 3.91 25.62 -17.48
C GLY A 111 2.92 24.49 -17.75
N ASN A 112 2.44 23.84 -16.68
CA ASN A 112 1.53 22.69 -16.70
C ASN A 112 1.95 21.68 -17.79
N GLY A 113 3.23 21.27 -17.74
CA GLY A 113 3.86 20.49 -18.80
C GLY A 113 3.57 18.99 -18.73
N LEU A 114 3.08 18.50 -17.60
CA LEU A 114 2.51 17.16 -17.46
C LEU A 114 1.01 17.25 -17.68
N ASN A 115 0.32 18.09 -16.87
CA ASN A 115 -1.13 18.33 -16.93
C ASN A 115 -1.89 17.01 -17.10
N PHE A 116 -1.64 16.07 -16.19
CA PHE A 116 -2.26 14.77 -16.24
C PHE A 116 -3.76 14.90 -15.98
N GLU A 117 -4.55 14.14 -16.70
CA GLU A 117 -5.98 14.06 -16.42
C GLU A 117 -6.22 13.17 -15.20
N ASN A 118 -7.23 13.53 -14.40
CA ASN A 118 -7.60 12.83 -13.18
C ASN A 118 -9.11 12.61 -13.03
N THR A 119 -9.85 12.70 -14.14
CA THR A 119 -11.31 12.55 -14.15
C THR A 119 -11.82 11.34 -14.90
N ASP A 120 -10.94 10.57 -15.53
CA ASP A 120 -11.21 9.51 -16.48
C ASP A 120 -10.18 8.35 -16.33
N ASN A 121 -10.31 7.33 -17.17
CA ASN A 121 -9.35 6.25 -17.36
C ASN A 121 -8.14 6.74 -18.17
N VAL A 122 -7.00 6.92 -17.52
CA VAL A 122 -5.76 7.35 -18.19
C VAL A 122 -4.75 6.21 -18.30
N THR A 123 -4.08 6.12 -19.46
CA THR A 123 -3.00 5.16 -19.68
C THR A 123 -1.66 5.87 -19.79
N HIS A 124 -0.76 5.56 -18.87
CA HIS A 124 0.62 6.06 -18.86
C HIS A 124 1.54 5.05 -19.54
N MET A 125 2.38 5.50 -20.47
CA MET A 125 3.31 4.64 -21.21
C MET A 125 4.69 5.24 -21.36
N LEU A 126 5.70 4.38 -21.23
CA LEU A 126 7.06 4.65 -21.69
C LEU A 126 7.25 3.92 -23.02
N VAL A 127 7.51 4.67 -24.09
CA VAL A 127 7.62 4.12 -25.44
C VAL A 127 8.96 4.48 -26.10
N GLU A 128 9.43 3.63 -27.00
CA GLU A 128 10.64 3.86 -27.80
C GLU A 128 10.28 4.22 -29.25
N GLY A 129 11.05 5.13 -29.86
CA GLY A 129 10.90 5.46 -31.29
C GLY A 129 9.62 6.23 -31.61
N PHE A 130 9.14 7.02 -30.65
CA PHE A 130 7.88 7.76 -30.77
C PHE A 130 7.91 8.81 -31.90
N THR A 131 6.84 8.86 -32.70
CA THR A 131 6.66 9.81 -33.80
C THR A 131 5.27 10.48 -33.78
N GLY A 132 4.50 10.31 -32.71
CA GLY A 132 3.15 10.85 -32.59
C GLY A 132 3.14 12.34 -32.25
N THR A 133 1.95 12.91 -32.17
CA THR A 133 1.74 14.32 -31.81
C THR A 133 0.65 14.50 -30.78
N MET A 134 0.72 15.59 -30.01
CA MET A 134 -0.31 15.93 -29.01
C MET A 134 -1.71 16.00 -29.64
N GLY A 135 -2.70 15.41 -28.98
CA GLY A 135 -4.09 15.32 -29.43
C GLY A 135 -4.33 14.35 -30.59
N GLN A 136 -3.35 13.51 -30.93
CA GLN A 136 -3.56 12.46 -31.93
C GLN A 136 -4.42 11.35 -31.35
N ASP A 137 -5.52 11.05 -32.03
CA ASP A 137 -6.39 9.89 -31.77
C ASP A 137 -5.74 8.60 -32.34
N LEU A 138 -5.53 7.63 -31.45
CA LEU A 138 -4.89 6.34 -31.72
C LEU A 138 -5.86 5.16 -31.80
N ASP A 139 -7.11 5.37 -31.39
CA ASP A 139 -8.20 4.39 -31.42
C ASP A 139 -9.40 5.02 -32.14
N THR A 140 -9.25 5.18 -33.44
CA THR A 140 -10.19 5.95 -34.27
C THR A 140 -11.57 5.33 -34.41
N ASN A 141 -11.76 4.13 -33.86
CA ASN A 141 -12.99 3.37 -33.91
C ASN A 141 -13.60 3.13 -32.51
N ASP A 142 -12.93 3.58 -31.44
CA ASP A 142 -13.32 3.49 -30.04
C ASP A 142 -13.63 2.04 -29.58
N ASP A 143 -12.83 1.05 -30.02
CA ASP A 143 -12.98 -0.37 -29.64
C ASP A 143 -12.02 -0.84 -28.52
N CYS A 144 -11.32 0.11 -27.90
CA CYS A 144 -10.30 -0.08 -26.87
C CYS A 144 -9.08 -0.87 -27.37
N VAL A 145 -8.76 -0.77 -28.65
CA VAL A 145 -7.57 -1.34 -29.27
C VAL A 145 -6.91 -0.28 -30.16
N PHE A 146 -5.59 -0.12 -30.04
CA PHE A 146 -4.88 0.82 -30.91
C PHE A 146 -5.02 0.46 -32.40
N ASP A 147 -5.56 1.39 -33.17
CA ASP A 147 -5.50 1.41 -34.63
C ASP A 147 -4.12 1.90 -35.11
N ILE A 148 -3.53 2.83 -34.36
CA ILE A 148 -2.27 3.51 -34.71
C ILE A 148 -1.31 3.43 -33.53
N THR A 149 -0.09 2.97 -33.80
CA THR A 149 0.99 2.89 -32.80
C THR A 149 2.20 3.69 -33.30
N PRO A 150 2.27 5.00 -33.04
CA PRO A 150 3.37 5.85 -33.48
C PRO A 150 4.60 5.67 -32.60
N TRP A 151 4.96 4.42 -32.29
CA TRP A 151 6.15 3.99 -31.54
C TRP A 151 6.58 2.62 -32.06
N THR A 152 7.83 2.24 -31.82
CA THR A 152 8.34 0.91 -32.20
C THR A 152 8.16 -0.12 -31.10
N THR A 153 8.22 0.32 -29.85
CA THR A 153 8.22 -0.57 -28.67
C THR A 153 7.48 0.12 -27.52
N ILE A 154 6.65 -0.63 -26.79
CA ILE A 154 6.19 -0.25 -25.45
C ILE A 154 7.21 -0.81 -24.46
N VAL A 155 7.88 0.07 -23.71
CA VAL A 155 8.91 -0.29 -22.74
C VAL A 155 8.27 -0.64 -21.39
N ASP A 156 7.32 0.17 -20.95
CA ASP A 156 6.48 -0.06 -19.77
C ASP A 156 5.16 0.69 -19.92
N SER A 157 4.11 0.23 -19.25
CA SER A 157 2.79 0.88 -19.28
C SER A 157 1.98 0.52 -18.05
N ILE A 158 1.11 1.45 -17.62
CA ILE A 158 0.13 1.25 -16.55
C ILE A 158 -1.13 2.07 -16.85
N GLY A 159 -2.29 1.41 -16.83
CA GLY A 159 -3.59 2.06 -16.87
C GLY A 159 -4.09 2.40 -15.46
N LEU A 160 -4.46 3.65 -15.23
CA LEU A 160 -5.09 4.10 -14.00
C LEU A 160 -6.60 4.07 -14.21
N VAL A 161 -7.27 3.24 -13.43
CA VAL A 161 -8.66 2.87 -13.62
C VAL A 161 -9.56 3.79 -12.79
N LEU A 162 -10.42 4.56 -13.42
CA LEU A 162 -11.68 5.03 -12.87
C LEU A 162 -12.76 3.92 -12.93
N GLU A 163 -12.87 3.23 -14.07
CA GLU A 163 -13.86 2.17 -14.29
C GLU A 163 -13.39 1.02 -15.21
N ASP A 164 -13.67 -0.23 -14.83
CA ASP A 164 -13.38 -1.44 -15.64
C ASP A 164 -14.51 -2.47 -15.47
N PRO A 165 -15.23 -2.90 -16.53
CA PRO A 165 -15.04 -2.53 -17.94
C PRO A 165 -15.34 -1.05 -18.22
N PRO A 166 -14.66 -0.45 -19.20
CA PRO A 166 -14.86 0.95 -19.54
C PRO A 166 -16.27 1.17 -20.12
N VAL A 167 -16.86 2.34 -19.81
CA VAL A 167 -18.13 2.80 -20.38
C VAL A 167 -17.86 4.05 -21.21
N ASN A 168 -18.47 4.15 -22.39
CA ASN A 168 -18.24 5.26 -23.32
C ASN A 168 -16.76 5.34 -23.79
N THR A 169 -16.10 6.49 -23.59
CA THR A 169 -14.79 6.87 -24.15
C THR A 169 -13.63 6.64 -23.17
N GLU A 170 -13.84 5.75 -22.20
CA GLU A 170 -12.94 5.52 -21.07
C GLU A 170 -11.97 4.34 -21.34
N CYS A 171 -11.49 4.12 -22.56
CA CYS A 171 -10.66 2.94 -22.82
C CYS A 171 -9.29 3.02 -22.11
N LEU A 172 -8.86 1.87 -21.58
CA LEU A 172 -7.50 1.65 -21.07
C LEU A 172 -6.71 0.75 -22.02
N TYR A 173 -5.45 1.10 -22.22
CA TYR A 173 -4.58 0.40 -23.16
C TYR A 173 -3.46 -0.36 -22.45
N GLY A 174 -3.30 -1.63 -22.81
CA GLY A 174 -2.32 -2.52 -22.18
C GLY A 174 -2.89 -3.37 -21.04
N ASP A 175 -2.05 -4.30 -20.58
CA ASP A 175 -2.45 -5.37 -19.65
C ASP A 175 -2.33 -4.96 -18.17
N ASN A 176 -1.41 -4.06 -17.85
CA ASN A 176 -1.19 -3.58 -16.47
C ASN A 176 -2.22 -2.51 -16.13
N ARG A 177 -2.94 -2.70 -15.03
CA ARG A 177 -4.01 -1.81 -14.56
C ARG A 177 -3.98 -1.67 -13.05
N ILE A 178 -4.32 -0.49 -12.54
CA ILE A 178 -4.50 -0.25 -11.10
C ILE A 178 -5.65 0.74 -10.85
N GLY A 179 -6.42 0.48 -9.79
CA GLY A 179 -7.61 1.24 -9.45
C GLY A 179 -8.90 0.42 -9.61
N PRO A 180 -10.06 1.04 -9.38
CA PRO A 180 -10.21 2.42 -8.89
C PRO A 180 -9.83 2.59 -7.42
N ASP A 181 -9.58 3.84 -7.03
CA ASP A 181 -9.52 4.24 -5.62
C ASP A 181 -10.92 4.72 -5.19
N GLY A 182 -11.73 3.77 -4.72
CA GLY A 182 -13.12 4.01 -4.41
C GLY A 182 -13.94 4.34 -5.67
N THR A 183 -14.32 5.61 -5.84
CA THR A 183 -15.07 6.12 -7.00
C THR A 183 -14.23 7.05 -7.88
N PHE A 184 -12.93 7.07 -7.67
CA PHE A 184 -11.99 7.97 -8.34
C PHE A 184 -10.89 7.15 -9.02
N VAL A 185 -10.28 7.75 -10.04
CA VAL A 185 -9.00 7.28 -10.55
C VAL A 185 -7.93 7.48 -9.45
N PRO A 186 -6.96 6.56 -9.28
CA PRO A 186 -5.91 6.74 -8.28
C PRO A 186 -5.09 8.01 -8.51
N GLY A 187 -5.11 8.95 -7.56
CA GLY A 187 -4.31 10.18 -7.64
C GLY A 187 -2.80 9.97 -7.48
N HIS A 188 -2.41 8.86 -6.85
CA HIS A 188 -1.02 8.46 -6.65
C HIS A 188 -0.88 6.94 -6.72
N ILE A 189 0.09 6.48 -7.50
CA ILE A 189 0.45 5.07 -7.60
C ILE A 189 1.96 4.89 -7.58
N HIS A 190 2.39 3.75 -7.05
CA HIS A 190 3.80 3.40 -7.00
C HIS A 190 4.01 1.90 -7.16
N ARG A 191 5.17 1.53 -7.67
CA ARG A 191 5.62 0.15 -7.80
C ARG A 191 6.68 -0.12 -6.76
N LEU A 192 6.47 -1.15 -5.95
CA LEU A 192 7.46 -1.54 -4.94
C LEU A 192 8.67 -2.18 -5.61
N GLU A 193 9.88 -1.76 -5.21
CA GLU A 193 11.12 -2.33 -5.73
C GLU A 193 11.46 -3.69 -5.11
N THR A 194 10.93 -3.99 -3.92
CA THR A 194 11.10 -5.30 -3.28
C THR A 194 9.96 -6.23 -3.66
N GLY A 195 10.21 -7.17 -4.60
CA GLY A 195 9.26 -8.24 -4.94
C GLY A 195 8.96 -8.32 -6.43
N ASP A 196 7.72 -8.70 -6.76
CA ASP A 196 7.24 -8.93 -8.14
C ASP A 196 6.90 -7.63 -8.89
N HIS A 197 7.43 -6.46 -8.45
CA HIS A 197 7.16 -5.17 -9.09
C HIS A 197 5.65 -4.86 -9.16
N VAL A 198 4.96 -5.11 -8.04
CA VAL A 198 3.51 -4.92 -7.91
C VAL A 198 3.20 -3.43 -7.76
N TRP A 199 2.12 -2.98 -8.40
CA TRP A 199 1.59 -1.62 -8.26
C TRP A 199 0.70 -1.48 -7.02
N HIS A 200 0.83 -0.34 -6.35
CA HIS A 200 0.07 0.04 -5.16
C HIS A 200 -0.54 1.42 -5.36
N ILE A 201 -1.77 1.60 -4.88
CA ILE A 201 -2.39 2.92 -4.74
C ILE A 201 -1.76 3.56 -3.50
N GLY A 202 -1.15 4.72 -3.68
CA GLY A 202 -0.63 5.52 -2.57
C GLY A 202 -1.64 6.53 -2.06
N SER A 203 -1.20 7.39 -1.15
CA SER A 203 -2.08 8.38 -0.52
C SER A 203 -2.48 9.47 -1.52
N PHE A 204 -3.75 9.88 -1.46
CA PHE A 204 -4.22 11.05 -2.19
C PHE A 204 -3.46 12.33 -1.77
N PHE A 205 -3.09 12.46 -0.50
CA PHE A 205 -2.28 13.58 0.02
C PHE A 205 -0.79 13.37 -0.29
N PRO A 206 -0.09 14.33 -0.92
CA PRO A 206 1.33 14.21 -1.29
C PRO A 206 2.31 14.02 -0.13
N ASN A 207 1.93 14.43 1.08
CA ASN A 207 2.72 14.16 2.27
C ASN A 207 2.22 12.93 3.04
N GLY A 208 1.36 12.12 2.43
CA GLY A 208 0.65 10.98 3.02
C GLY A 208 1.51 9.78 3.40
N GLY A 209 2.83 9.97 3.46
CA GLY A 209 3.81 8.93 3.72
C GLY A 209 4.06 7.97 2.56
N HIS A 210 3.28 8.06 1.47
CA HIS A 210 3.38 7.15 0.33
C HIS A 210 4.39 7.59 -0.71
N ASP A 211 4.36 8.88 -1.03
CA ASP A 211 5.23 9.51 -2.00
C ASP A 211 6.70 9.38 -1.63
N THR A 212 7.46 8.83 -2.56
CA THR A 212 8.92 8.76 -2.45
C THR A 212 9.67 9.36 -3.63
N PRO A 213 9.22 10.48 -4.24
CA PRO A 213 9.84 11.01 -5.44
C PRO A 213 11.34 11.31 -5.26
N GLY A 214 12.12 10.75 -6.18
CA GLY A 214 13.57 10.73 -6.20
C GLY A 214 14.21 9.63 -5.34
N THR A 215 13.43 8.66 -4.84
CA THR A 215 13.92 7.61 -3.93
C THR A 215 13.14 6.30 -4.08
N GLU A 216 13.66 5.24 -3.46
CA GLU A 216 13.08 3.90 -3.54
C GLU A 216 11.68 3.80 -2.92
N ASN A 217 10.74 3.29 -3.73
CA ASN A 217 9.42 2.86 -3.31
C ASN A 217 9.50 1.58 -2.47
N ARG A 218 9.32 1.72 -1.15
CA ARG A 218 9.37 0.60 -0.20
C ARG A 218 8.07 0.39 0.55
N GLU A 219 7.85 -0.87 0.94
CA GLU A 219 6.78 -1.26 1.85
C GLU A 219 6.77 -0.42 3.13
N ARG A 220 5.58 -0.14 3.64
CA ARG A 220 5.35 0.54 4.92
C ARG A 220 4.55 -0.35 5.85
N THR A 221 4.81 -0.22 7.15
CA THR A 221 3.93 -0.82 8.16
C THR A 221 2.87 0.19 8.54
N GLU A 222 1.63 -0.10 8.18
CA GLU A 222 0.49 0.79 8.40
C GLU A 222 -0.34 0.41 9.62
N TYR A 223 -0.99 1.42 10.18
CA TYR A 223 -1.84 1.35 11.36
C TYR A 223 -3.08 2.22 11.16
N ASN A 224 -4.26 1.64 11.39
CA ASN A 224 -5.52 2.39 11.47
C ASN A 224 -6.09 2.23 12.88
N PHE A 225 -6.39 3.34 13.56
CA PHE A 225 -6.82 3.32 14.96
C PHE A 225 -7.92 4.36 15.25
N PRO A 226 -8.98 4.00 15.99
CA PRO A 226 -9.99 4.96 16.41
C PRO A 226 -9.49 5.79 17.60
N LEU A 227 -9.91 7.05 17.66
CA LEU A 227 -9.70 7.94 18.81
C LEU A 227 -11.02 8.23 19.50
N ASP A 228 -11.04 8.09 20.83
CA ASP A 228 -12.19 8.48 21.65
C ASP A 228 -11.79 8.80 23.10
N GLY A 229 -12.71 9.42 23.85
CA GLY A 229 -12.46 9.83 25.24
C GLY A 229 -12.42 8.69 26.26
N SER A 230 -12.85 7.48 25.88
CA SER A 230 -12.79 6.29 26.75
C SER A 230 -11.39 5.67 26.84
N GLN A 231 -10.56 5.94 25.84
CA GLN A 231 -9.18 5.45 25.77
C GLN A 231 -8.20 6.30 26.59
N GLU A 232 -8.56 7.53 26.97
CA GLU A 232 -7.75 8.36 27.87
C GLU A 232 -7.65 7.77 29.28
N VAL A 233 -6.59 8.15 30.02
CA VAL A 233 -6.32 7.61 31.35
C VAL A 233 -6.16 8.75 32.37
N PRO A 234 -7.17 9.01 33.22
CA PRO A 234 -8.50 8.38 33.26
C PRO A 234 -9.40 8.80 32.08
N PRO A 235 -10.45 8.04 31.75
CA PRO A 235 -11.41 8.40 30.70
C PRO A 235 -12.03 9.79 30.92
N THR A 236 -12.14 10.57 29.84
CA THR A 236 -12.60 11.97 29.90
C THR A 236 -14.12 12.10 29.92
N GLY A 237 -14.82 11.13 29.32
CA GLY A 237 -16.27 11.19 29.09
C GLY A 237 -16.66 12.10 27.92
N SER A 238 -15.70 12.64 27.16
CA SER A 238 -15.99 13.37 25.93
C SER A 238 -16.71 12.47 24.93
N THR A 239 -17.64 13.06 24.18
CA THR A 239 -18.32 12.40 23.06
C THR A 239 -17.61 12.62 21.73
N ALA A 240 -16.50 13.36 21.72
CA ALA A 240 -15.68 13.54 20.54
C ALA A 240 -15.08 12.21 20.08
N THR A 241 -14.90 12.09 18.77
CA THR A 241 -14.36 10.92 18.08
C THR A 241 -13.38 11.32 17.00
N GLY A 242 -12.51 10.39 16.62
CA GLY A 242 -11.63 10.56 15.49
C GLY A 242 -11.12 9.23 14.94
N THR A 243 -10.42 9.32 13.83
CA THR A 243 -9.73 8.22 13.18
C THR A 243 -8.30 8.64 12.90
N GLY A 244 -7.35 7.77 13.21
CA GLY A 244 -5.94 7.96 12.91
C GLY A 244 -5.42 6.89 11.96
N PHE A 245 -4.54 7.32 11.07
CA PHE A 245 -3.70 6.51 10.21
C PHE A 245 -2.25 6.82 10.54
N LEU A 246 -1.40 5.80 10.57
CA LEU A 246 0.04 5.97 10.71
C LEU A 246 0.78 4.95 9.85
N ALA A 247 1.79 5.40 9.12
CA ALA A 247 2.66 4.54 8.32
C ALA A 247 4.11 4.69 8.78
N LEU A 248 4.74 3.57 9.17
CA LEU A 248 6.18 3.50 9.46
C LEU A 248 6.93 3.04 8.21
N SER A 249 7.99 3.75 7.83
CA SER A 249 8.86 3.32 6.74
C SER A 249 9.45 1.94 6.99
N SER A 250 9.68 1.14 5.95
CA SER A 250 10.39 -0.16 6.06
C SER A 250 11.76 -0.06 6.75
N LEU A 251 12.42 1.09 6.66
CA LEU A 251 13.67 1.37 7.36
C LEU A 251 13.49 1.67 8.86
N GLY A 252 12.26 1.94 9.29
CA GLY A 252 11.93 2.36 10.65
C GLY A 252 12.48 3.74 11.01
N ASN A 253 12.73 4.61 10.03
CA ASN A 253 13.40 5.90 10.22
C ASN A 253 12.51 7.12 9.91
N SER A 254 11.32 6.90 9.36
CA SER A 254 10.29 7.94 9.20
C SER A 254 8.89 7.38 9.49
N ILE A 255 8.02 8.26 9.96
CA ILE A 255 6.61 7.98 10.23
C ILE A 255 5.77 9.07 9.57
N PHE A 256 4.78 8.68 8.77
CA PHE A 256 3.67 9.56 8.43
C PHE A 256 2.51 9.32 9.39
N VAL A 257 1.84 10.39 9.83
CA VAL A 257 0.62 10.30 10.63
C VAL A 257 -0.46 11.23 10.07
N SER A 258 -1.67 10.71 9.92
CA SER A 258 -2.88 11.47 9.58
C SER A 258 -3.97 11.22 10.64
N VAL A 259 -4.59 12.27 11.16
CA VAL A 259 -5.67 12.17 12.13
C VAL A 259 -6.80 13.12 11.78
N THR A 260 -8.02 12.59 11.69
CA THR A 260 -9.26 13.37 11.51
C THR A 260 -10.14 13.19 12.73
N HIS A 261 -10.71 14.28 13.27
CA HIS A 261 -11.56 14.24 14.46
C HIS A 261 -12.55 15.42 14.54
N ASP A 262 -13.46 15.36 15.52
CA ASP A 262 -14.48 16.39 15.77
C ASP A 262 -14.28 17.22 17.07
N VAL A 263 -13.14 17.07 17.76
CA VAL A 263 -12.77 17.87 18.95
C VAL A 263 -12.89 19.38 18.67
N ALA A 264 -13.64 20.08 19.53
CA ALA A 264 -13.85 21.53 19.40
C ALA A 264 -12.69 22.34 20.00
N ASN A 265 -12.16 23.29 19.22
CA ASN A 265 -11.05 24.17 19.61
C ASN A 265 -9.83 23.40 20.16
N PRO A 266 -9.25 22.49 19.36
CA PRO A 266 -8.07 21.74 19.77
C PRO A 266 -6.90 22.68 20.05
N THR A 267 -6.02 22.26 20.97
CA THR A 267 -4.88 23.07 21.44
C THR A 267 -3.53 22.41 21.22
N ALA A 268 -3.49 21.08 21.08
CA ALA A 268 -2.31 20.31 20.73
C ALA A 268 -2.69 18.90 20.28
N ALA A 269 -1.77 18.22 19.61
CA ALA A 269 -1.81 16.77 19.43
C ALA A 269 -0.40 16.17 19.53
N HIS A 270 -0.28 14.96 20.04
CA HIS A 270 1.01 14.31 20.26
C HIS A 270 0.95 12.81 20.01
N ILE A 271 2.10 12.24 19.63
CA ILE A 271 2.37 10.80 19.80
C ILE A 271 3.11 10.61 21.11
N HIS A 272 2.61 9.72 21.96
CA HIS A 272 3.20 9.36 23.25
C HIS A 272 3.70 7.92 23.25
N THR A 273 4.67 7.61 24.13
CA THR A 273 5.16 6.24 24.36
C THR A 273 4.56 5.67 25.66
N ALA A 274 3.53 4.85 25.53
CA ALA A 274 3.07 3.90 26.54
C ALA A 274 2.13 2.84 25.92
N PRO A 275 2.05 1.63 26.51
CA PRO A 275 1.03 0.67 26.14
C PRO A 275 -0.37 1.14 26.58
N ARG A 276 -1.40 0.48 26.03
CA ARG A 276 -2.81 0.73 26.33
C ARG A 276 -3.08 0.74 27.84
N GLY A 277 -3.85 1.73 28.30
CA GLY A 277 -4.23 1.88 29.71
C GLY A 277 -3.18 2.55 30.61
N GLN A 278 -2.07 3.05 30.05
CA GLN A 278 -1.05 3.81 30.78
C GLN A 278 -0.80 5.19 30.15
N ASN A 279 -0.32 6.14 30.95
CA ASN A 279 0.13 7.44 30.45
C ASN A 279 1.62 7.41 30.14
N GLY A 280 2.00 8.02 29.02
CA GLY A 280 3.37 8.07 28.52
C GLY A 280 3.88 9.50 28.35
N GLY A 281 5.20 9.64 28.19
CA GLY A 281 5.80 10.91 27.76
C GLY A 281 5.55 11.20 26.28
N VAL A 282 5.55 12.48 25.90
CA VAL A 282 5.49 12.91 24.49
C VAL A 282 6.74 12.42 23.77
N THR A 283 6.54 11.74 22.65
CA THR A 283 7.59 11.25 21.75
C THR A 283 7.70 12.14 20.52
N PHE A 284 6.56 12.49 19.92
CA PHE A 284 6.49 13.38 18.77
C PHE A 284 5.39 14.42 18.96
N ASN A 285 5.66 15.65 18.54
CA ASN A 285 4.69 16.75 18.55
C ASN A 285 4.02 16.84 17.18
N LEU A 286 2.68 16.83 17.16
CA LEU A 286 1.88 16.86 15.94
C LEU A 286 1.26 18.24 15.65
N GLY A 287 1.57 19.26 16.46
CA GLY A 287 1.12 20.63 16.24
C GLY A 287 -0.05 21.04 17.15
N ASP A 288 -0.86 21.97 16.67
CA ASP A 288 -1.98 22.58 17.43
C ASP A 288 -3.22 21.68 17.53
N GLY A 289 -3.20 20.52 16.88
CA GLY A 289 -4.29 19.55 16.88
C GLY A 289 -5.48 19.96 16.02
N VAL A 290 -5.36 20.96 15.15
CA VAL A 290 -6.43 21.31 14.19
C VAL A 290 -6.59 20.15 13.20
N SER A 291 -7.83 19.64 13.07
CA SER A 291 -8.16 18.56 12.14
C SER A 291 -8.35 19.08 10.70
N PRO A 292 -7.86 18.36 9.67
CA PRO A 292 -7.04 17.15 9.76
C PRO A 292 -5.60 17.48 10.18
N ILE A 293 -5.02 16.60 10.98
CA ILE A 293 -3.61 16.66 11.38
C ILE A 293 -2.82 15.76 10.43
N GLU A 294 -1.83 16.30 9.73
CA GLU A 294 -0.96 15.54 8.83
C GLU A 294 0.50 15.93 9.06
N VAL A 295 1.33 14.96 9.44
CA VAL A 295 2.73 15.21 9.82
C VAL A 295 3.63 14.08 9.33
N GLU A 296 4.70 14.46 8.64
CA GLU A 296 5.84 13.59 8.36
C GLU A 296 6.90 13.76 9.46
N ILE A 297 7.24 12.66 10.12
CA ILE A 297 8.24 12.60 11.19
C ILE A 297 9.47 11.90 10.63
N THR A 298 10.58 12.62 10.53
CA THR A 298 11.87 12.06 10.12
C THR A 298 12.78 11.84 11.32
N GLY A 299 13.81 11.00 11.16
CA GLY A 299 14.79 10.74 12.21
C GLY A 299 14.26 9.85 13.34
N VAL A 300 13.28 9.00 13.04
CA VAL A 300 12.77 7.98 13.96
C VAL A 300 13.93 7.04 14.30
N THR A 301 14.17 6.85 15.59
CA THR A 301 15.21 5.94 16.08
C THR A 301 14.75 4.48 16.00
N PRO A 302 15.67 3.51 15.87
CA PRO A 302 15.33 2.09 15.89
C PRO A 302 14.52 1.69 17.14
N GLU A 303 14.80 2.30 18.30
CA GLU A 303 14.07 2.04 19.54
C GLU A 303 12.63 2.57 19.49
N GLN A 304 12.40 3.74 18.90
CA GLN A 304 11.05 4.29 18.67
C GLN A 304 10.27 3.42 17.68
N ALA A 305 10.89 3.03 16.57
CA ALA A 305 10.29 2.12 15.61
C ALA A 305 9.90 0.78 16.24
N ALA A 306 10.81 0.16 17.01
CA ALA A 306 10.51 -1.09 17.73
C ALA A 306 9.36 -0.93 18.74
N THR A 307 9.30 0.22 19.43
CA THR A 307 8.22 0.53 20.37
C THR A 307 6.88 0.67 19.65
N LEU A 308 6.83 1.40 18.53
CA LEU A 308 5.65 1.51 17.68
C LEU A 308 5.20 0.13 17.17
N LEU A 309 6.13 -0.66 16.62
CA LEU A 309 5.88 -2.00 16.09
C LEU A 309 5.30 -2.95 17.15
N SER A 310 5.63 -2.73 18.43
CA SER A 310 5.10 -3.50 19.57
C SER A 310 3.75 -2.99 20.12
N GLY A 311 3.13 -1.99 19.50
CA GLY A 311 1.88 -1.36 19.98
C GLY A 311 2.08 -0.45 21.20
N GLY A 312 3.30 0.05 21.41
CA GLY A 312 3.70 0.82 22.59
C GLY A 312 3.49 2.33 22.48
N MET A 313 2.78 2.82 21.45
CA MET A 313 2.54 4.25 21.22
C MET A 313 1.06 4.57 21.05
N TYR A 314 0.68 5.80 21.37
CA TYR A 314 -0.69 6.30 21.16
C TYR A 314 -0.68 7.75 20.69
N VAL A 315 -1.72 8.15 19.96
CA VAL A 315 -2.02 9.55 19.66
C VAL A 315 -3.03 10.08 20.66
N ASN A 316 -2.87 11.33 21.09
CA ASN A 316 -3.94 12.09 21.74
C ASN A 316 -4.13 13.47 21.11
N VAL A 317 -5.34 14.00 21.27
CA VAL A 317 -5.70 15.37 20.89
C VAL A 317 -6.18 16.10 22.13
N HIS A 318 -5.69 17.31 22.37
CA HIS A 318 -5.98 18.15 23.53
C HIS A 318 -6.95 19.27 23.15
N SER A 319 -7.72 19.74 24.13
CA SER A 319 -8.55 20.95 24.02
C SER A 319 -8.38 21.84 25.24
N GLN A 320 -9.08 22.98 25.27
CA GLN A 320 -9.09 23.84 26.45
C GLN A 320 -9.76 23.19 27.66
N GLU A 321 -10.78 22.35 27.43
CA GLU A 321 -11.52 21.66 28.49
C GLU A 321 -10.74 20.44 29.01
N PHE A 322 -10.01 19.77 28.12
CA PHE A 322 -9.21 18.59 28.44
C PHE A 322 -7.71 18.82 28.11
N PRO A 323 -6.98 19.63 28.90
CA PRO A 323 -5.59 19.96 28.62
C PRO A 323 -4.64 18.75 28.76
N GLY A 324 -5.06 17.69 29.47
CA GLY A 324 -4.32 16.43 29.57
C GLY A 324 -4.50 15.48 28.38
N GLY A 325 -5.44 15.78 27.47
CA GLY A 325 -5.91 14.92 26.38
C GLY A 325 -7.42 14.75 26.46
N GLU A 326 -8.13 15.05 25.36
CA GLU A 326 -9.58 14.88 25.23
C GLU A 326 -9.95 13.49 24.70
N ILE A 327 -9.29 13.08 23.61
CA ILE A 327 -9.46 11.78 22.95
C ILE A 327 -8.09 11.13 22.72
N ARG A 328 -8.05 9.80 22.80
CA ARG A 328 -6.86 8.96 22.56
C ARG A 328 -7.16 7.85 21.58
N GLY A 329 -6.17 7.49 20.75
CA GLY A 329 -6.14 6.23 20.02
C GLY A 329 -4.78 5.54 20.16
N GLN A 330 -4.81 4.26 20.56
CA GLN A 330 -3.58 3.44 20.59
C GLN A 330 -3.15 3.12 19.16
N ILE A 331 -1.87 3.34 18.84
CA ILE A 331 -1.29 3.00 17.54
C ILE A 331 -0.85 1.55 17.59
N GLU A 332 -1.80 0.68 17.30
CA GLU A 332 -1.60 -0.75 17.14
C GLU A 332 -2.47 -1.17 15.96
N ASN A 333 -2.02 -2.17 15.19
CA ASN A 333 -2.92 -2.79 14.23
C ASN A 333 -4.11 -3.24 15.05
N PRO A 334 -5.36 -2.89 14.70
CA PRO A 334 -6.51 -3.15 15.55
C PRO A 334 -6.39 -4.59 15.95
N THR A 335 -5.99 -4.84 17.21
CA THR A 335 -5.56 -6.17 17.58
C THR A 335 -6.80 -6.97 17.32
N PRO A 336 -6.83 -7.82 16.27
CA PRO A 336 -8.12 -8.32 15.80
C PRO A 336 -8.82 -9.00 16.98
N CYS A 337 -7.96 -9.52 17.86
CA CYS A 337 -8.29 -10.20 19.06
C CYS A 337 -7.76 -9.38 20.24
N SER A 338 -8.66 -9.06 21.16
CA SER A 338 -8.47 -8.27 22.36
C SER A 338 -7.58 -8.93 23.44
N GLY A 339 -7.09 -10.14 23.18
CA GLY A 339 -6.40 -11.00 24.15
C GLY A 339 -7.34 -11.69 25.14
N ASN A 340 -8.64 -11.39 25.09
CA ASN A 340 -9.66 -11.97 25.97
C ASN A 340 -10.44 -13.12 25.32
N GLU A 341 -10.08 -13.48 24.09
CA GLU A 341 -10.74 -14.50 23.31
C GLU A 341 -10.60 -15.87 23.96
N VAL A 342 -11.69 -16.63 23.92
CA VAL A 342 -11.68 -18.01 24.41
C VAL A 342 -12.06 -18.94 23.27
N LEU A 343 -11.12 -19.79 22.87
CA LEU A 343 -11.34 -20.86 21.91
C LEU A 343 -11.57 -22.20 22.63
N ASN A 344 -12.60 -22.94 22.21
CA ASN A 344 -12.81 -24.32 22.62
C ASN A 344 -12.94 -25.21 21.39
N ALA A 345 -12.16 -26.29 21.33
CA ALA A 345 -12.30 -27.34 20.33
C ALA A 345 -13.09 -28.53 20.89
N SER A 346 -13.86 -29.19 20.04
CA SER A 346 -14.59 -30.42 20.39
C SER A 346 -14.77 -31.32 19.17
N CYS A 347 -14.58 -32.62 19.35
CA CYS A 347 -14.87 -33.62 18.33
C CYS A 347 -16.16 -34.39 18.64
N LYS A 348 -16.91 -34.77 17.60
CA LYS A 348 -18.09 -35.65 17.72
C LYS A 348 -18.20 -36.60 16.53
N LEU A 349 -18.46 -37.88 16.79
CA LEU A 349 -18.85 -38.84 15.77
C LEU A 349 -20.33 -38.63 15.38
N LYS A 350 -20.59 -38.45 14.08
CA LYS A 350 -21.94 -38.39 13.50
C LYS A 350 -21.99 -39.13 12.18
N ASN A 351 -22.93 -40.07 12.06
CA ASN A 351 -23.12 -40.87 10.83
C ASN A 351 -21.82 -41.53 10.35
N GLY A 352 -21.00 -42.04 11.28
CA GLY A 352 -19.73 -42.69 10.97
C GLY A 352 -18.57 -41.75 10.61
N LYS A 353 -18.74 -40.43 10.74
CA LYS A 353 -17.72 -39.41 10.43
C LYS A 353 -17.47 -38.50 11.62
N PHE A 354 -16.20 -38.19 11.91
CA PHE A 354 -15.87 -37.22 12.94
C PHE A 354 -16.08 -35.79 12.45
N ILE A 355 -16.58 -34.95 13.34
CA ILE A 355 -16.78 -33.52 13.12
C ILE A 355 -16.09 -32.77 14.26
N VAL A 356 -15.04 -32.03 13.92
CA VAL A 356 -14.38 -31.10 14.85
C VAL A 356 -15.06 -29.73 14.77
N LYS A 357 -15.23 -29.08 15.92
CA LYS A 357 -15.79 -27.72 16.03
C LYS A 357 -14.90 -26.85 16.90
N GLY A 358 -14.43 -25.73 16.36
CA GLY A 358 -13.86 -24.63 17.12
C GLY A 358 -14.94 -23.60 17.47
N LYS A 359 -15.07 -23.24 18.74
CA LYS A 359 -16.00 -22.19 19.21
C LYS A 359 -15.21 -21.04 19.80
N LEU A 360 -15.27 -19.90 19.12
CA LEU A 360 -14.68 -18.64 19.56
C LEU A 360 -15.71 -17.83 20.36
N LYS A 361 -15.25 -17.18 21.44
CA LYS A 361 -16.02 -16.26 22.28
C LYS A 361 -15.17 -15.04 22.63
N ASN A 362 -15.83 -13.95 23.04
CA ASN A 362 -15.23 -12.69 23.48
C ASN A 362 -14.38 -12.00 22.40
N SER A 363 -14.63 -12.32 21.12
CA SER A 363 -13.93 -11.71 20.00
C SER A 363 -14.65 -10.44 19.54
N THR A 364 -13.92 -9.52 18.94
CA THR A 364 -14.44 -8.28 18.33
C THR A 364 -15.57 -8.56 17.33
N PRO A 365 -16.80 -8.05 17.54
CA PRO A 365 -17.89 -8.14 16.56
C PRO A 365 -17.50 -7.61 15.18
N GLY A 366 -18.00 -8.24 14.12
CA GLY A 366 -17.72 -7.85 12.74
C GLY A 366 -16.37 -8.32 12.20
N LEU A 367 -15.45 -8.76 13.07
CA LEU A 367 -14.15 -9.28 12.67
C LEU A 367 -14.26 -10.54 11.81
N GLU A 368 -13.51 -10.61 10.73
CA GLU A 368 -13.32 -11.87 10.00
C GLU A 368 -12.23 -12.72 10.65
N VAL A 369 -12.56 -13.98 10.96
CA VAL A 369 -11.64 -14.95 11.55
C VAL A 369 -11.60 -16.24 10.74
N THR A 370 -10.43 -16.85 10.66
CA THR A 370 -10.20 -18.13 9.99
C THR A 370 -9.96 -19.22 11.01
N PHE A 371 -10.82 -20.24 11.03
CA PHE A 371 -10.59 -21.46 11.79
C PHE A 371 -9.80 -22.44 10.91
N ARG A 372 -8.63 -22.88 11.38
CA ARG A 372 -7.76 -23.86 10.72
C ARG A 372 -7.64 -25.12 11.56
N LEU A 373 -7.70 -26.29 10.94
CA LEU A 373 -7.49 -27.59 11.58
C LEU A 373 -6.06 -28.08 11.28
N ASP A 374 -5.36 -28.53 12.31
CA ASP A 374 -4.05 -29.20 12.22
C ASP A 374 -3.00 -28.44 11.39
N ASP A 375 -3.03 -27.11 11.47
CA ASP A 375 -2.17 -26.19 10.69
C ASP A 375 -2.22 -26.36 9.15
N ASP A 376 -3.23 -27.04 8.62
CA ASP A 376 -3.43 -27.22 7.18
C ASP A 376 -4.34 -26.11 6.62
N ALA A 377 -3.76 -25.21 5.81
CA ALA A 377 -4.49 -24.12 5.17
C ALA A 377 -5.63 -24.59 4.26
N ASN A 378 -5.59 -25.83 3.74
CA ASN A 378 -6.69 -26.37 2.93
C ASN A 378 -7.95 -26.65 3.75
N THR A 379 -7.86 -26.63 5.08
CA THR A 379 -8.99 -26.84 5.98
C THR A 379 -9.69 -25.55 6.38
N ASP A 380 -9.21 -24.39 5.93
CA ASP A 380 -9.63 -23.08 6.42
C ASP A 380 -11.15 -22.86 6.31
N VAL A 381 -11.74 -22.44 7.43
CA VAL A 381 -13.14 -22.04 7.53
C VAL A 381 -13.23 -20.60 8.01
N VAL A 382 -13.45 -19.68 7.07
CA VAL A 382 -13.63 -18.25 7.32
C VAL A 382 -15.01 -17.96 7.92
N LYS A 383 -15.06 -17.09 8.93
CA LYS A 383 -16.28 -16.67 9.65
C LYS A 383 -16.19 -15.21 10.08
N THR A 384 -17.27 -14.47 9.89
CA THR A 384 -17.46 -13.19 10.57
C THR A 384 -17.94 -13.41 12.00
N VAL A 385 -17.34 -12.70 12.96
CA VAL A 385 -17.73 -12.69 14.37
C VAL A 385 -19.06 -11.96 14.50
N LYS A 386 -20.04 -12.62 15.13
CA LYS A 386 -21.36 -12.05 15.39
C LYS A 386 -21.30 -10.92 16.41
N ASP A 387 -22.33 -10.08 16.45
CA ASP A 387 -22.56 -9.04 17.48
C ASP A 387 -22.40 -9.53 18.92
N SER A 388 -22.68 -10.81 19.16
CA SER A 388 -22.47 -11.47 20.46
C SER A 388 -20.99 -11.79 20.81
N GLY A 389 -20.03 -11.41 19.97
CA GLY A 389 -18.61 -11.73 20.09
C GLY A 389 -18.27 -13.21 19.87
N LYS A 390 -19.06 -13.93 19.05
CA LYS A 390 -18.95 -15.38 18.87
C LYS A 390 -18.83 -15.78 17.40
N ALA A 391 -17.97 -16.75 17.12
CA ALA A 391 -17.85 -17.43 15.82
C ALA A 391 -17.70 -18.95 16.01
N THR A 392 -17.93 -19.74 14.95
CA THR A 392 -17.78 -21.20 15.01
C THR A 392 -17.34 -21.78 13.67
N GLY A 393 -16.14 -22.37 13.65
CA GLY A 393 -15.65 -23.23 12.58
C GLY A 393 -16.11 -24.68 12.75
N LYS A 394 -16.34 -25.39 11.65
CA LYS A 394 -16.70 -26.82 11.65
C LYS A 394 -15.94 -27.54 10.55
N PHE A 395 -15.23 -28.59 10.92
CA PHE A 395 -14.50 -29.47 10.01
C PHE A 395 -15.22 -30.82 10.00
N LYS A 396 -15.48 -31.35 8.81
CA LYS A 396 -16.17 -32.63 8.61
C LYS A 396 -15.19 -33.66 8.09
N ASP A 397 -15.53 -34.93 8.25
CA ASP A 397 -14.75 -36.04 7.72
C ASP A 397 -13.32 -36.06 8.27
N VAL A 398 -13.18 -35.63 9.52
CA VAL A 398 -11.91 -35.63 10.25
C VAL A 398 -11.52 -37.07 10.61
N THR A 399 -10.23 -37.35 10.65
CA THR A 399 -9.70 -38.66 11.05
C THR A 399 -9.90 -38.93 12.54
N GLU A 400 -9.70 -40.17 12.96
CA GLU A 400 -9.57 -40.50 14.39
C GLU A 400 -8.20 -40.01 14.90
N GLY A 401 -8.13 -39.55 16.15
CA GLY A 401 -6.88 -39.09 16.77
C GLY A 401 -6.94 -37.70 17.39
N ASP A 402 -5.77 -37.18 17.74
CA ASP A 402 -5.59 -35.82 18.27
C ASP A 402 -5.62 -34.79 17.14
N HIS A 403 -6.29 -33.68 17.41
CA HIS A 403 -6.44 -32.56 16.49
C HIS A 403 -6.32 -31.23 17.25
N HIS A 404 -5.92 -30.17 16.56
CA HIS A 404 -6.00 -28.81 17.09
C HIS A 404 -6.69 -27.87 16.12
N VAL A 405 -7.44 -26.93 16.69
CA VAL A 405 -8.06 -25.86 15.93
C VAL A 405 -7.36 -24.57 16.29
N LYS A 406 -6.84 -23.88 15.29
CA LYS A 406 -6.24 -22.54 15.39
C LYS A 406 -7.22 -21.51 14.84
N VAL A 407 -7.23 -20.30 15.43
CA VAL A 407 -8.01 -19.16 14.92
C VAL A 407 -7.07 -18.02 14.56
N LEU A 408 -7.08 -17.64 13.28
CA LEU A 408 -6.37 -16.49 12.74
C LEU A 408 -7.33 -15.30 12.59
N PRO A 409 -6.86 -14.05 12.73
CA PRO A 409 -5.50 -13.65 13.11
C PRO A 409 -5.22 -13.68 14.64
N CYS A 410 -6.13 -14.20 15.47
CA CYS A 410 -5.96 -14.23 16.94
C CYS A 410 -4.76 -15.02 17.46
N ASP A 411 -4.22 -15.94 16.66
CA ASP A 411 -3.18 -16.89 17.03
C ASP A 411 -3.50 -17.72 18.30
N ILE A 412 -4.79 -17.98 18.54
CA ILE A 412 -5.23 -18.84 19.65
C ILE A 412 -5.56 -20.25 19.15
N GLU A 413 -5.25 -21.25 19.97
CA GLU A 413 -5.46 -22.65 19.63
C GLU A 413 -6.20 -23.43 20.73
N ALA A 414 -6.88 -24.50 20.33
CA ALA A 414 -7.49 -25.45 21.25
C ALA A 414 -7.40 -26.87 20.70
N HIS A 415 -7.03 -27.80 21.56
CA HIS A 415 -6.90 -29.22 21.21
C HIS A 415 -8.20 -29.99 21.44
N THR A 416 -8.40 -31.05 20.67
CA THR A 416 -9.46 -32.02 20.87
C THR A 416 -9.01 -33.41 20.43
N HIS A 417 -9.64 -34.44 20.98
CA HIS A 417 -9.39 -35.83 20.62
C HIS A 417 -10.65 -36.43 20.00
N CYS A 418 -10.53 -37.01 18.82
CA CYS A 418 -11.57 -37.73 18.11
C CYS A 418 -11.45 -39.23 18.39
N MET A 419 -12.42 -39.77 19.13
CA MET A 419 -12.54 -41.20 19.44
C MET A 419 -14.01 -41.66 19.28
N PRO A 420 -14.26 -42.93 18.91
CA PRO A 420 -15.59 -43.47 18.62
C PRO A 420 -16.66 -43.34 19.72
#